data_AF-V8CFA2-F1
#
_entry.id   AF-V8CFA2-F1
#
_cell.length_a   1.000
_cell.length_b   1.000
_cell.length_c   1.000
_cell.angle_alpha   90.00
_cell.angle_beta   90.00
_cell.angle_gamma   90.00
#
_symmetry.space_group_name_H-M   'P 1'
#
loop_
_entity.id
_entity.type
_entity.pdbx_description
1 polymer ?
#
loop_
_entity_poly.entity_id
_entity_poly.type
_entity_poly.pdbx_seq_one_letter_code
_entity_poly.pdbx_strand_id
1 'polypeptide(L)'
;MLAVLFVQIIGASMSGSYKQVFTKYYAQADSIDSMYALSDELVETLRPLIHDTRATILSENTNFAYLSLGLKPTQIYPIYGLSYPAGFVYEEWAKESRANSFIPKDFIILYADKNRYDTPKNTYEQEAKDIYHKLINGSYPYRKVAQSAHFLIFANTDEQHSNILTPTPKE
;
A
#
# COMPACT_ATOMS: atom_id res chain seq x y z
N MET A 1 17.64 18.11 1.49
CA MET A 1 18.37 17.26 2.47
C MET A 1 17.54 17.17 3.73
N LEU A 2 17.24 15.94 4.17
CA LEU A 2 17.35 15.56 5.58
C LEU A 2 16.75 16.50 6.64
N ALA A 3 15.43 16.55 6.75
CA ALA A 3 14.72 16.81 8.00
C ALA A 3 13.23 16.52 7.71
N VAL A 4 12.62 15.39 8.01
CA VAL A 4 12.83 14.42 9.07
C VAL A 4 12.24 13.11 8.55
N LEU A 5 13.11 12.19 8.16
CA LEU A 5 12.78 10.83 7.73
C LEU A 5 12.43 9.92 8.95
N PHE A 6 11.98 10.50 10.07
CA PHE A 6 12.15 9.92 11.42
C PHE A 6 11.07 10.30 12.45
N VAL A 7 9.79 10.29 12.07
CA VAL A 7 8.76 9.85 13.04
C VAL A 7 8.35 8.43 12.70
N GLN A 8 9.35 7.58 12.47
CA GLN A 8 9.24 6.19 12.89
C GLN A 8 9.52 6.16 14.39
N ILE A 9 8.82 5.26 15.10
CA ILE A 9 8.86 4.96 16.55
C ILE A 9 7.67 5.57 17.32
N ILE A 10 6.58 4.78 17.34
CA ILE A 10 6.03 4.17 18.56
C ILE A 10 6.01 5.08 19.80
N GLY A 11 4.81 5.33 20.33
CA GLY A 11 4.65 5.47 21.77
C GLY A 11 3.67 6.54 22.18
N ALA A 12 2.71 6.10 22.99
CA ALA A 12 1.90 6.94 23.87
C ALA A 12 0.86 7.84 23.19
N SER A 13 -0.36 7.32 23.21
CA SER A 13 -1.56 8.10 23.52
C SER A 13 -2.04 9.03 22.41
N MET A 14 -3.33 8.88 22.07
CA MET A 14 -4.11 9.93 21.43
C MET A 14 -3.77 11.29 22.05
N SER A 15 -3.01 12.13 21.35
CA SER A 15 -2.72 13.49 21.80
C SER A 15 -2.79 14.45 20.61
N GLY A 16 -3.32 15.66 20.88
CA GLY A 16 -3.68 16.66 19.87
C GLY A 16 -2.52 17.14 18.98
N SER A 17 -1.28 16.82 19.33
CA SER A 17 -0.09 17.02 18.50
C SER A 17 -0.13 16.21 17.19
N TYR A 18 -0.73 15.01 17.20
CA TYR A 18 -0.89 14.19 15.98
C TYR A 18 -1.89 14.82 15.00
N LYS A 19 -3.01 15.34 15.54
CA LYS A 19 -4.01 16.09 14.77
C LYS A 19 -3.42 17.36 14.16
N GLN A 20 -2.52 18.06 14.87
CA GLN A 20 -1.84 19.25 14.34
C GLN A 20 -0.88 18.93 13.19
N VAL A 21 -0.12 17.84 13.28
CA VAL A 21 0.73 17.38 12.18
C VAL A 21 -0.14 17.02 10.96
N PHE A 22 -1.25 16.34 11.19
CA PHE A 22 -2.26 16.03 10.17
C PHE A 22 -2.81 17.28 9.49
N THR A 23 -3.30 18.26 10.26
CA THR A 23 -3.80 19.53 9.73
C THR A 23 -2.72 20.29 8.97
N LYS A 24 -1.46 20.23 9.39
CA LYS A 24 -0.35 20.92 8.73
C LYS A 24 0.05 20.29 7.40
N TYR A 25 0.07 18.96 7.29
CA TYR A 25 0.37 18.26 6.03
C TYR A 25 -0.76 18.39 5.00
N TYR A 26 -2.01 18.49 5.45
CA TYR A 26 -3.19 18.48 4.58
C TYR A 26 -3.88 19.83 4.40
N ALA A 27 -3.43 20.90 5.07
CA ALA A 27 -3.85 22.28 4.77
C ALA A 27 -3.48 22.75 3.35
N GLN A 28 -2.77 21.93 2.57
CA GLN A 28 -2.43 22.17 1.16
C GLN A 28 -3.25 21.31 0.19
N ALA A 29 -4.19 20.49 0.67
CA ALA A 29 -5.09 19.71 -0.18
C ALA A 29 -6.38 20.49 -0.44
N ASP A 30 -6.85 20.50 -1.70
CA ASP A 30 -7.96 21.34 -2.17
C ASP A 30 -9.27 21.21 -1.37
N SER A 31 -9.49 20.09 -0.65
CA SER A 31 -10.35 20.07 0.54
C SER A 31 -10.02 18.89 1.46
N ILE A 32 -10.03 19.12 2.78
CA ILE A 32 -9.83 18.09 3.81
C ILE A 32 -10.93 17.00 3.73
N ASP A 33 -12.15 17.38 3.35
CA ASP A 33 -13.30 16.48 3.27
C ASP A 33 -13.13 15.41 2.18
N SER A 34 -12.56 15.78 1.03
CA SER A 34 -12.24 14.82 -0.04
C SER A 34 -11.23 13.76 0.40
N MET A 35 -10.32 14.09 1.32
CA MET A 35 -9.32 13.15 1.81
C MET A 35 -9.89 12.16 2.82
N TYR A 36 -10.80 12.61 3.68
CA TYR A 36 -11.56 11.70 4.55
C TYR A 36 -12.46 10.78 3.74
N ALA A 37 -13.13 11.27 2.70
CA ALA A 37 -13.95 10.44 1.83
C ALA A 37 -13.13 9.33 1.12
N LEU A 38 -11.96 9.66 0.57
CA LEU A 38 -11.05 8.66 -0.01
C LEU A 38 -10.54 7.66 1.04
N SER A 39 -10.32 8.15 2.25
CA SER A 39 -9.87 7.32 3.37
C SER A 39 -10.92 6.30 3.79
N ASP A 40 -12.17 6.74 3.95
CA ASP A 40 -13.32 5.92 4.32
C ASP A 40 -13.62 4.90 3.23
N GLU A 41 -13.69 5.32 1.96
CA GLU A 41 -13.89 4.43 0.81
C GLU A 41 -12.88 3.29 0.81
N LEU A 42 -11.60 3.61 1.01
CA LEU A 42 -10.54 2.61 1.01
C LEU A 42 -10.66 1.63 2.18
N VAL A 43 -10.94 2.14 3.37
CA VAL A 43 -11.13 1.31 4.57
C VAL A 43 -12.35 0.41 4.44
N GLU A 44 -13.47 0.93 3.94
CA GLU A 44 -14.67 0.14 3.68
C GLU A 44 -14.40 -0.97 2.68
N THR A 45 -13.63 -0.69 1.62
CA THR A 45 -13.25 -1.68 0.62
C THR A 45 -12.32 -2.75 1.18
N LEU A 46 -11.40 -2.40 2.10
CA LEU A 46 -10.46 -3.34 2.72
C LEU A 46 -11.02 -4.14 3.90
N ARG A 47 -12.00 -3.59 4.63
CA ARG A 47 -12.58 -4.22 5.82
C ARG A 47 -13.01 -5.67 5.64
N PRO A 48 -13.67 -6.07 4.52
CA PRO A 48 -14.01 -7.48 4.30
C PRO A 48 -12.83 -8.34 3.84
N LEU A 49 -11.66 -7.78 3.56
CA LEU A 49 -10.48 -8.50 3.07
C LEU A 49 -9.44 -8.74 4.17
N ILE A 50 -9.34 -7.83 5.13
CA ILE A 50 -8.35 -7.88 6.21
C ILE A 50 -8.98 -8.51 7.45
N HIS A 51 -8.75 -9.81 7.60
CA HIS A 51 -9.18 -10.59 8.78
C HIS A 51 -8.03 -10.90 9.74
N ASP A 52 -6.79 -10.81 9.26
CA ASP A 52 -5.58 -11.07 10.05
C ASP A 52 -4.86 -9.76 10.34
N THR A 53 -4.70 -9.45 11.63
CA THR A 53 -4.01 -8.25 12.10
C THR A 53 -2.52 -8.21 11.75
N ARG A 54 -1.95 -9.29 11.21
CA ARG A 54 -0.57 -9.37 10.72
C ARG A 54 -0.42 -8.88 9.28
N ALA A 55 -1.52 -8.64 8.57
CA ALA A 55 -1.49 -8.19 7.18
C ALA A 55 -0.62 -6.93 7.01
N THR A 56 0.10 -6.85 5.90
CA THR A 56 0.87 -5.68 5.49
C THR A 56 0.31 -5.09 4.20
N ILE A 57 0.41 -3.78 4.07
CA ILE A 57 -0.14 -3.02 2.96
C ILE A 57 0.98 -2.23 2.29
N LEU A 58 1.10 -2.34 0.97
CA LEU A 58 1.83 -1.40 0.12
C LEU A 58 0.80 -0.47 -0.54
N SER A 59 0.86 0.85 -0.31
CA SER A 59 -0.21 1.75 -0.78
C SER A 59 0.26 3.09 -1.32
N GLU A 60 -0.32 3.51 -2.44
CA GLU A 60 -0.19 4.88 -2.97
C GLU A 60 -0.97 5.93 -2.15
N ASN A 61 -1.85 5.48 -1.27
CA ASN A 61 -2.57 6.33 -0.34
C ASN A 61 -2.14 5.99 1.10
N THR A 62 -1.33 6.88 1.68
CA THR A 62 -0.99 6.81 3.09
C THR A 62 -2.22 7.19 3.90
N ASN A 63 -2.97 6.19 4.36
CA ASN A 63 -4.23 6.37 5.07
C ASN A 63 -4.08 6.01 6.55
N PHE A 64 -4.35 6.94 7.45
CA PHE A 64 -4.30 6.66 8.89
C PHE A 64 -5.49 5.84 9.40
N ALA A 65 -6.57 5.77 8.62
CA ALA A 65 -7.75 4.97 8.96
C ALA A 65 -7.52 3.45 8.80
N TYR A 66 -6.37 3.01 8.25
CA TYR A 66 -5.95 1.60 8.31
C TYR A 66 -5.87 1.08 9.76
N LEU A 67 -5.64 1.96 10.75
CA LEU A 67 -5.68 1.57 12.16
C LEU A 67 -7.06 1.04 12.59
N SER A 68 -8.14 1.48 11.94
CA SER A 68 -9.50 0.97 12.17
C SER A 68 -9.72 -0.46 11.65
N LEU A 69 -8.76 -0.99 10.89
CA LEU A 69 -8.69 -2.38 10.43
C LEU A 69 -7.86 -3.26 11.39
N GLY A 70 -7.39 -2.71 12.52
CA GLY A 70 -6.54 -3.42 13.48
C GLY A 70 -5.06 -3.50 13.09
N LEU A 71 -4.65 -2.81 12.01
CA LEU A 71 -3.27 -2.75 11.56
C LEU A 71 -2.44 -1.77 12.37
N LYS A 72 -1.15 -2.03 12.48
CA LYS A 72 -0.15 -1.13 13.09
C LYS A 72 0.47 -0.22 12.02
N PRO A 73 0.94 0.98 12.39
CA PRO A 73 1.68 1.85 11.47
C PRO A 73 2.85 1.15 10.76
N THR A 74 3.53 0.23 11.44
CA THR A 74 4.68 -0.53 10.90
C THR A 74 4.30 -1.52 9.80
N GLN A 75 3.02 -1.74 9.55
CA GLN A 75 2.51 -2.66 8.53
C GLN A 75 2.06 -1.93 7.27
N ILE A 76 2.12 -0.60 7.26
CA ILE A 76 1.66 0.25 6.15
C ILE A 76 2.90 0.85 5.49
N TYR A 77 3.13 0.46 4.24
CA TYR A 77 4.27 0.85 3.44
C TYR A 77 3.80 1.80 2.34
N PRO A 78 4.09 3.11 2.46
CA PRO A 78 3.70 4.06 1.43
C PRO A 78 4.54 3.88 0.17
N ILE A 79 3.92 4.05 -1.00
CA ILE A 79 4.58 4.09 -2.30
C ILE A 79 4.15 5.31 -3.11
N TYR A 80 5.01 5.76 -4.01
CA TYR A 80 4.75 6.88 -4.92
C TYR A 80 4.86 6.37 -6.36
N GLY A 81 3.80 5.74 -6.86
CA GLY A 81 3.92 4.92 -8.07
C GLY A 81 4.49 3.53 -7.76
N LEU A 82 4.36 2.64 -8.73
CA LEU A 82 5.10 1.38 -8.74
C LEU A 82 6.48 1.66 -9.31
N SER A 83 7.56 1.39 -8.60
CA SER A 83 8.89 1.67 -9.16
C SER A 83 9.92 0.61 -8.88
N TYR A 84 9.58 -0.39 -8.07
CA TYR A 84 10.53 -1.41 -7.71
C TYR A 84 9.87 -2.74 -7.32
N PRO A 85 9.87 -3.74 -8.21
CA PRO A 85 9.20 -5.00 -7.93
C PRO A 85 9.85 -5.76 -6.79
N ALA A 86 11.16 -5.63 -6.61
CA ALA A 86 11.89 -6.23 -5.50
C ALA A 86 11.59 -5.60 -4.11
N GLY A 87 10.68 -4.62 -4.06
CA GLY A 87 10.07 -4.13 -2.81
C GLY A 87 8.85 -4.94 -2.35
N PHE A 88 8.28 -5.78 -3.22
CA PHE A 88 7.04 -6.52 -2.95
C PHE A 88 6.95 -7.92 -3.60
N VAL A 89 7.89 -8.29 -4.46
CA VAL A 89 7.99 -9.63 -5.09
C VAL A 89 9.24 -10.31 -4.56
N TYR A 90 9.08 -11.50 -3.98
CA TYR A 90 10.18 -12.23 -3.35
C TYR A 90 11.24 -12.64 -4.38
N GLU A 91 10.83 -13.16 -5.54
CA GLU A 91 11.74 -13.61 -6.60
C GLU A 91 12.60 -12.47 -7.15
N GLU A 92 12.05 -11.25 -7.20
CA GLU A 92 12.80 -10.07 -7.61
C GLU A 92 13.74 -9.60 -6.49
N TRP A 93 13.32 -9.68 -5.22
CA TRP A 93 14.18 -9.41 -4.07
C TRP A 93 15.36 -10.41 -3.99
N ALA A 94 15.11 -11.69 -4.26
CA ALA A 94 16.10 -12.77 -4.15
C ALA A 94 17.20 -12.72 -5.21
N LYS A 95 16.99 -11.98 -6.32
CA LYS A 95 18.01 -11.74 -7.34
C LYS A 95 19.11 -10.80 -6.87
N GLU A 96 18.86 -10.02 -5.83
CA GLU A 96 19.80 -9.02 -5.34
C GLU A 96 20.51 -9.49 -4.07
N SER A 97 21.81 -9.25 -3.97
CA SER A 97 22.54 -9.44 -2.72
C SER A 97 22.13 -8.35 -1.72
N ARG A 98 21.22 -8.67 -0.80
CA ARG A 98 20.70 -7.73 0.19
C ARG A 98 21.04 -8.15 1.62
N ALA A 99 21.41 -7.18 2.44
CA ALA A 99 21.63 -7.37 3.88
C ALA A 99 20.33 -7.51 4.69
N ASN A 100 19.19 -7.05 4.14
CA ASN A 100 17.92 -6.96 4.85
C ASN A 100 16.96 -8.06 4.40
N SER A 101 16.29 -8.72 5.36
CA SER A 101 15.25 -9.71 5.10
C SER A 101 14.12 -9.18 4.21
N PHE A 102 13.55 -10.07 3.39
CA PHE A 102 12.32 -9.76 2.65
C PHE A 102 11.18 -9.48 3.62
N ILE A 103 10.37 -8.46 3.29
CA ILE A 103 9.16 -8.12 4.03
C ILE A 103 7.99 -8.39 3.10
N PRO A 104 7.16 -9.41 3.37
CA PRO A 104 5.92 -9.66 2.66
C PRO A 104 5.04 -8.42 2.56
N LYS A 105 4.40 -8.23 1.40
CA LYS A 105 3.30 -7.27 1.22
C LYS A 105 2.05 -8.08 0.93
N ASP A 106 1.11 -8.10 1.85
CA ASP A 106 -0.10 -8.92 1.70
C ASP A 106 -1.11 -8.27 0.77
N PHE A 107 -1.15 -6.93 0.77
CA PHE A 107 -1.98 -6.15 -0.14
C PHE A 107 -1.16 -5.07 -0.87
N ILE A 108 -1.49 -4.83 -2.14
CA ILE A 108 -1.04 -3.67 -2.91
C ILE A 108 -2.27 -2.83 -3.26
N ILE A 109 -2.19 -1.53 -2.97
CA ILE A 109 -3.25 -0.56 -3.22
C ILE A 109 -2.74 0.53 -4.14
N LEU A 110 -3.38 0.68 -5.30
CA LEU A 110 -3.06 1.68 -6.30
C LEU A 110 -4.27 2.56 -6.57
N TYR A 111 -4.05 3.78 -7.05
CA TYR A 111 -5.15 4.58 -7.59
C TYR A 111 -5.71 3.95 -8.88
N ALA A 112 -7.03 3.96 -9.03
CA ALA A 112 -7.75 3.43 -10.19
C ALA A 112 -7.72 4.36 -11.42
N ASP A 113 -6.87 5.40 -11.42
CA ASP A 113 -6.74 6.32 -12.54
C ASP A 113 -6.19 5.61 -13.77
N LYS A 114 -7.06 5.43 -14.77
CA LYS A 114 -6.76 4.74 -16.03
C LYS A 114 -5.56 5.35 -16.75
N ASN A 115 -5.37 6.66 -16.66
CA ASN A 115 -4.35 7.34 -17.46
C ASN A 115 -2.97 7.38 -16.80
N ARG A 116 -2.87 7.07 -15.50
CA ARG A 116 -1.65 7.23 -14.70
C ARG A 116 -0.47 6.44 -15.24
N TYR A 117 -0.72 5.25 -15.79
CA TYR A 117 0.31 4.37 -16.33
C TYR A 117 0.30 4.31 -17.87
N ASP A 118 -0.63 4.97 -18.56
CA ASP A 118 -0.77 4.81 -20.01
C ASP A 118 0.22 5.67 -20.81
N THR A 119 0.57 6.87 -20.31
CA THR A 119 1.41 7.84 -21.02
C THR A 119 2.64 8.26 -20.19
N PRO A 120 3.70 7.42 -20.14
CA PRO A 120 4.90 7.73 -19.37
C PRO A 120 5.68 8.88 -20.01
N LYS A 121 6.16 9.81 -19.20
CA LYS A 121 6.91 11.00 -19.63
C LYS A 121 8.42 10.87 -19.43
N ASN A 122 8.85 9.86 -18.67
CA ASN A 122 10.25 9.60 -18.32
C ASN A 122 10.46 8.11 -18.06
N THR A 123 11.72 7.70 -17.93
CA THR A 123 12.10 6.29 -17.71
C THR A 123 11.47 5.70 -16.45
N TYR A 124 11.38 6.47 -15.37
CA TYR A 124 10.75 6.01 -14.12
C TYR A 124 9.27 5.68 -14.31
N GLU A 125 8.53 6.53 -15.02
CA GLU A 125 7.12 6.29 -15.34
C GLU A 125 6.95 5.11 -16.32
N GLN A 126 7.93 4.89 -17.22
CA GLN A 126 7.94 3.71 -18.09
C GLN A 126 8.13 2.42 -17.28
N GLU A 127 9.07 2.40 -16.35
CA GLU A 127 9.27 1.27 -15.43
C GLU A 127 8.00 1.03 -14.58
N ALA A 128 7.37 2.10 -14.10
CA ALA A 128 6.12 2.02 -13.36
C ALA A 128 4.99 1.40 -14.17
N LYS A 129 4.86 1.80 -15.43
CA LYS A 129 3.93 1.23 -16.39
C LYS A 129 4.18 -0.27 -16.59
N ASP A 130 5.42 -0.67 -16.80
CA ASP A 130 5.77 -2.07 -17.02
C ASP A 130 5.47 -2.94 -15.79
N ILE A 131 5.77 -2.43 -14.59
CA ILE A 131 5.43 -3.09 -13.32
C ILE A 131 3.91 -3.19 -13.15
N TYR A 132 3.17 -2.12 -13.46
CA TYR A 132 1.70 -2.11 -13.41
C TYR A 132 1.10 -3.17 -14.35
N HIS A 133 1.55 -3.25 -15.59
CA HIS A 133 1.06 -4.26 -16.54
C HIS A 133 1.36 -5.68 -16.07
N LYS A 134 2.56 -5.93 -15.52
CA LYS A 134 2.92 -7.22 -14.91
C LYS A 134 2.07 -7.57 -13.70
N LEU A 135 1.64 -6.58 -12.93
CA LEU A 135 0.73 -6.77 -11.81
C LEU A 135 -0.69 -7.12 -12.31
N ILE A 136 -1.19 -6.38 -13.30
CA ILE A 136 -2.54 -6.57 -13.86
C ILE A 136 -2.69 -7.89 -14.60
N ASN A 137 -1.66 -8.31 -15.35
CA ASN A 137 -1.70 -9.55 -16.15
C ASN A 137 -1.35 -10.81 -15.34
N GLY A 138 -1.05 -10.68 -14.05
CA GLY A 138 -0.70 -11.80 -13.17
C GLY A 138 0.72 -12.35 -13.33
N SER A 139 1.66 -11.58 -13.89
CA SER A 139 3.08 -11.99 -13.95
C SER A 139 3.77 -11.93 -12.58
N TYR A 140 3.23 -11.15 -11.65
CA TYR A 140 3.64 -11.16 -10.24
C TYR A 140 2.64 -11.95 -9.40
N PRO A 141 3.03 -12.48 -8.22
CA PRO A 141 2.18 -13.31 -7.38
C PRO A 141 1.11 -12.50 -6.65
N TYR A 142 0.35 -11.69 -7.38
CA TYR A 142 -0.71 -10.84 -6.87
C TYR A 142 -1.93 -10.94 -7.77
N ARG A 143 -3.10 -10.94 -7.15
CA ARG A 143 -4.38 -10.95 -7.86
C ARG A 143 -5.23 -9.77 -7.42
N LYS A 144 -5.89 -9.10 -8.37
CA LYS A 144 -6.90 -8.08 -8.04
C LYS A 144 -8.07 -8.74 -7.30
N VAL A 145 -8.35 -8.31 -6.08
CA VAL A 145 -9.40 -8.85 -5.20
C VAL A 145 -10.55 -7.88 -4.99
N ALA A 146 -10.30 -6.57 -5.14
CA ALA A 146 -11.34 -5.56 -5.05
C ALA A 146 -10.98 -4.31 -5.87
N GLN A 147 -11.99 -3.49 -6.12
CA GLN A 147 -11.87 -2.20 -6.77
C GLN A 147 -12.98 -1.29 -6.24
N SER A 148 -12.61 -0.06 -5.90
CA SER A 148 -13.52 1.02 -5.56
C SER A 148 -13.55 2.06 -6.70
N ALA A 149 -14.18 3.22 -6.48
CA ALA A 149 -14.16 4.30 -7.46
C ALA A 149 -12.73 4.82 -7.70
N HIS A 150 -11.93 4.90 -6.63
CA HIS A 150 -10.61 5.51 -6.65
C HIS A 150 -9.45 4.52 -6.48
N PHE A 151 -9.70 3.26 -6.09
CA PHE A 151 -8.63 2.33 -5.73
C PHE A 151 -8.76 0.96 -6.41
N LEU A 152 -7.60 0.38 -6.73
CA LEU A 152 -7.43 -1.02 -7.11
C LEU A 152 -6.71 -1.74 -5.96
N ILE A 153 -7.22 -2.91 -5.57
CA ILE A 153 -6.67 -3.68 -4.45
C ILE A 153 -6.26 -5.05 -4.95
N PHE A 154 -5.00 -5.39 -4.75
CA PHE A 154 -4.42 -6.68 -5.06
C PHE A 154 -4.03 -7.40 -3.77
N ALA A 155 -4.27 -8.71 -3.71
CA ALA A 155 -3.81 -9.57 -2.62
C ALA A 155 -2.65 -10.44 -3.10
N ASN A 156 -1.68 -10.67 -2.22
CA ASN A 156 -0.59 -11.60 -2.45
C ASN A 156 -1.12 -13.03 -2.52
N THR A 157 -0.63 -13.79 -3.49
CA THR A 157 -0.98 -15.19 -3.75
C THR A 157 0.19 -16.15 -3.46
N ASP A 158 1.36 -15.60 -3.11
CA ASP A 158 2.50 -16.36 -2.63
C ASP A 158 2.31 -16.71 -1.15
N GLU A 159 1.80 -17.91 -0.88
CA GLU A 159 1.54 -18.41 0.46
C GLU A 159 2.82 -18.59 1.30
N GLN A 160 4.00 -18.69 0.68
CA GLN A 160 5.27 -18.83 1.40
C GLN A 160 5.79 -17.47 1.86
N HIS A 161 5.49 -16.41 1.11
CA HIS A 161 5.97 -15.05 1.38
C HIS A 161 4.81 -14.07 1.60
N SER A 162 3.79 -14.53 2.34
CA SER A 162 2.68 -13.74 2.87
C SER A 162 2.60 -13.88 4.39
N ASN A 163 2.19 -12.82 5.09
CA ASN A 163 1.92 -12.88 6.54
C ASN A 163 0.52 -13.42 6.84
N ILE A 164 -0.37 -13.45 5.83
CA ILE A 164 -1.73 -13.93 5.98
C ILE A 164 -1.82 -15.32 5.36
N LEU A 165 -2.29 -16.28 6.14
CA LEU A 165 -2.66 -17.58 5.60
C LEU A 165 -4.04 -17.41 5.00
N THR A 166 -4.16 -17.62 3.68
CA THR A 166 -5.47 -17.71 3.04
C THR A 166 -6.28 -18.78 3.78
N PRO A 167 -7.50 -18.50 4.28
CA PRO A 167 -8.36 -19.58 4.70
C PRO A 167 -8.57 -20.48 3.47
N THR A 168 -8.20 -21.75 3.61
CA THR A 168 -8.42 -22.77 2.58
C THR A 168 -9.88 -22.67 2.15
N PRO A 169 -10.20 -22.59 0.83
CA PRO A 169 -11.57 -22.67 0.38
C PRO A 169 -12.16 -23.95 0.99
N LYS A 170 -13.25 -23.82 1.75
CA LYS A 170 -14.02 -25.01 2.12
C LYS A 170 -14.59 -25.57 0.82
N GLU A 171 -14.10 -26.75 0.43
CA GLU A 171 -14.73 -27.60 -0.58
C GLU A 171 -16.17 -27.96 -0.17
#